data_AF-A0A397FQR1-F1
#
_entry.id   AF-A0A397FQR1-F1
#
_cell.length_a   1.000
_cell.length_b   1.000
_cell.length_c   1.000
_cell.angle_alpha   90.00
_cell.angle_beta   90.00
_cell.angle_gamma   90.00
#
_symmetry.space_group_name_H-M   'P 1'
#
loop_
_entity.id
_entity.type
_entity.pdbx_description
1 polymer ?
#
loop_
_entity_poly.entity_id
_entity_poly.type
_entity_poly.pdbx_seq_one_letter_code
_entity_poly.pdbx_strand_id
1 'polypeptide(L)'
;MKEQIIKNNGVLADHDPQRLNQTITGTLTSRIEKREKDNETYYYGFFSIENQTQEIPVVFKGRPRGYGNDNDYKPNIPKGSQVQLKGNWANSNSSRPSFTCHHYQILSNPPPLTTKSLQKQIQPLLSIAWEQRKSWTQTTEFLTKKQEQLRELERYQKYPSLLQAYLDLKAFYYSNEYYKQKLVWDGPTTFLEKIASELEDTERRIKAIQAQDKANQRIRELEQKISDLEKQNQDLDYLLTSGKNSEIIKKLQTKIQELNKKTDEIEKEVNQ
;
A
#
# COMPACT_ATOMS: atom_id res chain seq x y z
N MET A 1 -30.91 5.19 30.71
CA MET A 1 -30.17 4.01 31.19
C MET A 1 -28.69 4.36 31.14
N LYS A 2 -28.03 4.42 32.30
CA LYS A 2 -26.60 4.73 32.42
C LYS A 2 -25.85 3.42 32.58
N GLU A 3 -24.96 3.10 31.65
CA GLU A 3 -24.09 1.93 31.74
C GLU A 3 -23.04 2.11 32.84
N GLN A 4 -22.97 1.13 33.74
CA GLN A 4 -22.02 1.08 34.83
C GLN A 4 -20.65 0.62 34.32
N ILE A 5 -19.64 1.46 34.57
CA ILE A 5 -18.23 1.13 34.44
C ILE A 5 -17.87 0.19 35.60
N ILE A 6 -17.60 -1.07 35.31
CA ILE A 6 -17.06 -2.02 36.30
C ILE A 6 -15.59 -1.68 36.54
N LYS A 7 -15.31 -1.03 37.67
CA LYS A 7 -13.97 -0.91 38.27
C LYS A 7 -13.77 -2.09 39.22
N ASN A 8 -12.95 -3.06 38.85
CA ASN A 8 -12.51 -4.10 39.80
C ASN A 8 -11.20 -3.67 40.46
N ASN A 9 -11.32 -2.94 41.57
CA ASN A 9 -10.30 -2.87 42.61
C ASN A 9 -10.52 -4.06 43.55
N GLY A 10 -9.59 -5.00 43.56
CA GLY A 10 -9.51 -6.07 44.56
C GLY A 10 -8.08 -6.14 45.08
N VAL A 11 -7.86 -5.60 46.28
CA VAL A 11 -6.74 -5.94 47.15
C VAL A 11 -7.18 -7.16 47.95
N LEU A 12 -6.35 -8.23 48.03
CA LEU A 12 -6.10 -9.04 49.24
C LEU A 12 -5.21 -10.27 48.94
N ALA A 13 -4.22 -10.43 49.82
CA ALA A 13 -3.70 -11.65 50.44
C ALA A 13 -2.78 -12.62 49.67
N ASP A 14 -1.69 -12.94 50.37
CA ASP A 14 -0.72 -14.02 50.16
C ASP A 14 -1.35 -15.42 50.02
N HIS A 15 -0.60 -16.28 49.31
CA HIS A 15 -0.69 -17.75 49.21
C HIS A 15 -1.89 -18.39 48.48
N ASP A 16 -1.77 -18.50 47.15
CA ASP A 16 -2.39 -19.60 46.38
C ASP A 16 -1.51 -19.97 45.14
N PRO A 17 -1.02 -21.22 44.98
CA PRO A 17 -0.04 -21.57 43.93
C PRO A 17 -0.66 -21.91 42.56
N GLN A 18 -1.95 -21.65 42.32
CA GLN A 18 -2.55 -21.84 41.00
C GLN A 18 -2.36 -20.61 40.09
N ARG A 19 -1.14 -20.44 39.57
CA ARG A 19 -0.90 -19.52 38.44
C ARG A 19 -1.71 -20.01 37.22
N LEU A 20 -2.84 -19.36 36.96
CA LEU A 20 -3.71 -19.58 35.80
C LEU A 20 -2.88 -19.61 34.51
N ASN A 21 -2.69 -20.79 33.92
CA ASN A 21 -2.11 -20.94 32.58
C ASN A 21 -3.05 -20.29 31.56
N GLN A 22 -2.74 -19.08 31.13
CA GLN A 22 -3.52 -18.35 30.14
C GLN A 22 -3.10 -18.74 28.73
N THR A 23 -4.05 -18.70 27.80
CA THR A 23 -3.80 -18.95 26.38
C THR A 23 -4.06 -17.68 25.60
N ILE A 24 -3.10 -17.24 24.80
CA ILE A 24 -3.23 -16.11 23.87
C ILE A 24 -2.91 -16.59 22.45
N THR A 25 -3.52 -15.95 21.45
CA THR A 25 -3.20 -16.20 20.04
C THR A 25 -2.68 -14.91 19.43
N GLY A 26 -1.56 -14.98 18.72
CA GLY A 26 -0.94 -13.82 18.09
C GLY A 26 -0.04 -14.18 16.93
N THR A 27 0.35 -13.18 16.15
CA THR A 27 1.30 -13.33 15.04
C THR A 27 2.66 -12.80 15.46
N LEU A 28 3.73 -13.58 15.28
CA LEU A 28 5.09 -13.15 15.56
C LEU A 28 5.52 -12.08 14.54
N THR A 29 5.75 -10.84 14.98
CA THR A 29 6.11 -9.71 14.11
C THR A 29 7.61 -9.40 14.09
N SER A 30 8.36 -9.86 15.09
CA SER A 30 9.82 -9.68 15.18
C SER A 30 10.58 -10.99 14.97
N ARG A 31 11.90 -10.89 14.81
CA ARG A 31 12.78 -12.05 15.02
C ARG A 31 12.82 -12.39 16.51
N ILE A 32 13.07 -13.65 16.85
CA ILE A 32 13.31 -14.08 18.22
C ILE A 32 14.80 -13.86 18.56
N GLU A 33 15.04 -13.04 19.57
CA GLU A 33 16.37 -12.63 20.02
C GLU A 33 16.71 -13.29 21.36
N LYS A 34 18.00 -13.58 21.56
CA LYS A 34 18.55 -14.17 22.79
C LYS A 34 19.02 -13.06 23.72
N ARG A 35 18.74 -13.20 25.01
CA ARG A 35 19.23 -12.33 26.06
C ARG A 35 19.68 -13.16 27.26
N GLU A 36 20.84 -12.84 27.79
CA GLU A 36 21.35 -13.48 29.01
C GLU A 36 21.15 -12.52 30.19
N LYS A 37 20.61 -13.02 31.30
CA LYS A 37 20.43 -12.26 32.54
C LYS A 37 20.47 -13.23 33.73
N ASP A 38 21.19 -12.87 34.79
CA ASP A 38 21.23 -13.64 36.04
C ASP A 38 21.57 -15.14 35.86
N ASN A 39 22.53 -15.45 34.97
CA ASN A 39 22.90 -16.81 34.54
C ASN A 39 21.79 -17.63 33.85
N GLU A 40 20.67 -17.00 33.51
CA GLU A 40 19.57 -17.58 32.74
C GLU A 40 19.56 -17.04 31.31
N THR A 41 19.18 -17.90 30.36
CA THR A 41 18.97 -17.52 28.96
C THR A 41 17.50 -17.30 28.70
N TYR A 42 17.18 -16.14 28.12
CA TYR A 42 15.83 -15.75 27.72
C TYR A 42 15.80 -15.56 26.21
N TYR A 43 14.70 -15.98 25.61
CA TYR A 43 14.38 -15.64 24.23
C TYR A 43 13.18 -14.71 24.23
N TYR A 44 13.20 -13.66 23.41
CA TYR A 44 12.09 -12.72 23.33
C TYR A 44 11.71 -12.42 21.89
N GLY A 45 10.42 -12.16 21.69
CA GLY A 45 9.86 -11.71 20.43
C GLY A 45 8.62 -10.86 20.65
N PHE A 46 8.23 -10.09 19.64
CA PHE A 46 7.03 -9.27 19.67
C PHE A 46 5.91 -9.95 18.90
N PHE A 47 4.72 -9.95 19.51
CA PHE A 47 3.53 -10.56 18.93
C PHE A 47 2.43 -9.52 18.78
N SER A 48 1.77 -9.53 17.63
CA SER A 48 0.52 -8.80 17.42
C SER A 48 -0.66 -9.70 17.79
N ILE A 49 -1.51 -9.23 18.70
CA ILE A 49 -2.73 -9.91 19.13
C ILE A 49 -3.94 -9.22 18.48
N GLU A 50 -4.94 -10.00 18.08
CA GLU A 50 -6.19 -9.44 17.56
C GLU A 50 -6.86 -8.54 18.62
N ASN A 51 -7.33 -7.37 18.20
CA ASN A 51 -7.93 -6.33 19.05
C ASN A 51 -6.95 -5.60 20.01
N GLN A 52 -5.64 -5.77 19.83
CA GLN A 52 -4.63 -4.92 20.47
C GLN A 52 -3.88 -4.12 19.41
N THR A 53 -3.78 -2.80 19.62
CA THR A 53 -3.05 -1.89 18.73
C THR A 53 -1.54 -2.01 18.91
N GLN A 54 -1.11 -2.25 20.15
CA GLN A 54 0.29 -2.41 20.48
C GLN A 54 0.70 -3.88 20.39
N GLU A 55 1.91 -4.13 19.89
CA GLU A 55 2.53 -5.44 20.00
C GLU A 55 2.86 -5.75 21.46
N ILE A 56 2.82 -7.02 21.84
CA ILE A 56 3.20 -7.45 23.19
C ILE A 56 4.56 -8.17 23.17
N PRO A 57 5.44 -7.92 24.15
CA PRO A 57 6.65 -8.70 24.33
C PRO A 57 6.29 -10.07 24.91
N VAL A 58 6.74 -11.13 24.23
CA VAL A 58 6.64 -12.51 24.69
C VAL A 58 8.03 -13.02 25.04
N VAL A 59 8.17 -13.58 26.23
CA VAL A 59 9.43 -14.11 26.77
C VAL A 59 9.32 -15.62 26.90
N PHE A 60 10.28 -16.34 26.31
CA PHE A 60 10.45 -17.78 26.47
C PHE A 60 11.65 -18.01 27.38
N LYS A 61 11.43 -18.70 28.51
CA LYS A 61 12.50 -19.02 29.44
C LYS A 61 13.24 -20.27 28.97
N GLY A 62 14.57 -20.19 28.86
CA GLY A 62 15.42 -21.37 28.74
C GLY A 62 15.40 -22.19 30.04
N ARG A 63 15.86 -23.44 29.99
CA ARG A 63 16.07 -24.22 31.22
C ARG A 63 17.27 -23.65 32.00
N PRO A 64 17.29 -23.77 33.35
CA PRO A 64 18.44 -23.36 34.15
C PRO A 64 19.71 -24.12 33.73
N ARG A 65 20.86 -23.44 33.70
CA ARG A 65 22.17 -24.07 33.44
C ARG A 65 22.42 -25.15 34.51
N GLY A 66 22.59 -26.40 34.09
CA GLY A 66 22.94 -27.52 34.99
C GLY A 66 22.16 -28.83 34.80
N TYR A 67 21.11 -28.84 33.97
CA TYR A 67 20.34 -30.04 33.61
C TYR A 67 20.58 -30.42 32.14
N GLY A 68 21.63 -31.19 31.87
CA GLY A 68 21.96 -31.70 30.53
C GLY A 68 22.66 -30.68 29.60
N ASN A 69 23.25 -31.19 28.51
CA ASN A 69 24.09 -30.43 27.57
C ASN A 69 23.33 -29.45 26.65
N ASP A 70 22.01 -29.33 26.76
CA ASP A 70 21.18 -28.52 25.85
C ASP A 70 20.74 -27.19 26.50
N ASN A 71 21.68 -26.25 26.64
CA ASN A 71 21.43 -24.91 27.20
C ASN A 71 20.84 -23.90 26.20
N ASP A 72 20.42 -24.31 25.00
CA ASP A 72 19.97 -23.38 23.95
C ASP A 72 18.65 -23.82 23.29
N TYR A 73 17.56 -23.85 24.07
CA TYR A 73 16.21 -24.01 23.51
C TYR A 73 15.71 -22.69 22.92
N LYS A 74 16.22 -22.31 21.75
CA LYS A 74 15.65 -21.22 20.97
C LYS A 74 14.34 -21.70 20.34
N PRO A 75 13.19 -21.04 20.59
CA PRO A 75 11.94 -21.40 19.94
C PRO A 75 12.08 -21.27 18.42
N ASN A 76 11.74 -22.35 17.69
CA ASN A 76 11.77 -22.38 16.24
C ASN A 76 10.42 -21.88 15.67
N ILE A 77 10.19 -20.57 15.79
CA ILE A 77 8.98 -19.91 15.27
C ILE A 77 9.39 -18.96 14.14
N PRO A 78 9.01 -19.25 12.88
CA PRO A 78 9.25 -18.34 11.77
C PRO A 78 8.51 -17.01 11.96
N LYS A 79 9.18 -15.89 11.66
CA LYS A 79 8.54 -14.56 11.66
C LYS A 79 7.34 -14.58 10.72
N GLY A 80 6.23 -14.02 11.18
CA GLY A 80 4.95 -14.03 10.46
C GLY A 80 4.06 -15.22 10.79
N SER A 81 4.51 -16.21 11.56
CA SER A 81 3.66 -17.34 11.98
C SER A 81 2.57 -16.89 12.95
N GLN A 82 1.38 -17.45 12.81
CA GLN A 82 0.33 -17.39 13.82
C GLN A 82 0.54 -18.49 14.84
N VAL A 83 0.58 -18.12 16.12
CA VAL A 83 0.98 -19.00 17.21
C VAL A 83 -0.02 -18.87 18.34
N GLN A 84 -0.42 -20.00 18.89
CA GLN A 84 -1.07 -20.08 20.20
C GLN A 84 0.02 -20.20 21.27
N LEU A 85 0.01 -19.31 22.25
CA LEU A 85 0.98 -19.26 23.35
C LEU A 85 0.25 -19.56 24.65
N LYS A 86 0.84 -20.43 25.47
CA LYS A 86 0.36 -20.75 26.82
C LYS A 86 1.38 -20.29 27.85
N GLY A 87 0.92 -19.54 28.85
CA GLY A 87 1.82 -18.85 29.75
C GLY A 87 1.11 -17.91 30.72
N ASN A 88 1.88 -16.98 31.27
CA ASN A 88 1.40 -16.04 32.29
C ASN A 88 1.78 -14.61 31.90
N TRP A 89 0.89 -13.66 32.14
CA TRP A 89 1.25 -12.24 32.09
C TRP A 89 2.19 -11.88 33.24
N ALA A 90 3.16 -11.04 32.94
CA ALA A 90 4.08 -10.45 33.88
C ALA A 90 4.00 -8.91 33.77
N ASN A 91 3.68 -8.26 34.88
CA ASN A 91 3.59 -6.81 34.99
C ASN A 91 4.98 -6.18 35.23
N SER A 92 5.99 -6.59 34.46
CA SER A 92 7.36 -6.08 34.59
C SER A 92 7.49 -4.61 34.18
N ASN A 93 6.50 -4.05 33.48
CA ASN A 93 6.39 -2.64 33.12
C ASN A 93 4.90 -2.25 33.12
N SER A 94 4.54 -1.17 33.83
CA SER A 94 3.14 -0.71 33.96
C SER A 94 2.53 -0.21 32.65
N SER A 95 3.35 0.20 31.69
CA SER A 95 2.91 0.71 30.38
C SER A 95 2.78 -0.36 29.30
N ARG A 96 3.43 -1.52 29.47
CA ARG A 96 3.42 -2.61 28.48
C ARG A 96 3.67 -3.95 29.18
N PRO A 97 2.61 -4.71 29.52
CA PRO A 97 2.77 -6.01 30.15
C PRO A 97 3.46 -6.99 29.20
N SER A 98 4.25 -7.90 29.75
CA SER A 98 4.90 -8.97 28.99
C SER A 98 4.22 -10.31 29.23
N PHE A 99 4.33 -11.23 28.29
CA PHE A 99 3.78 -12.58 28.42
C PHE A 99 4.91 -13.59 28.50
N THR A 100 5.03 -14.27 29.63
CA THR A 100 6.00 -15.37 29.79
C THR A 100 5.38 -16.65 29.26
N CYS A 101 5.88 -17.14 28.14
CA CYS A 101 5.40 -18.33 27.45
C CYS A 101 6.17 -19.58 27.92
N HIS A 102 5.43 -20.63 28.27
CA HIS A 102 5.98 -21.94 28.64
C HIS A 102 5.76 -22.98 27.55
N HIS A 103 4.70 -22.82 26.75
CA HIS A 103 4.36 -23.74 25.67
C HIS A 103 3.75 -22.97 24.51
N TYR A 104 4.08 -23.37 23.28
CA TYR A 104 3.53 -22.77 22.08
C TYR A 104 3.15 -23.81 21.04
N GLN A 105 2.18 -23.47 20.20
CA GLN A 105 1.77 -24.25 19.04
C GLN A 105 1.63 -23.30 17.85
N ILE A 106 2.36 -23.57 16.76
CA ILE A 106 2.18 -22.86 15.50
C ILE A 106 0.84 -23.33 14.91
N LEU A 107 -0.09 -22.40 14.73
CA LEU A 107 -1.40 -22.67 14.15
C LEU A 107 -1.33 -22.65 12.62
N SER A 108 -0.59 -21.69 12.07
CA SER A 108 -0.40 -21.51 10.62
C SER A 108 0.81 -20.63 10.33
N ASN A 109 1.48 -20.87 9.21
CA ASN A 109 2.61 -20.07 8.76
C ASN A 109 2.64 -19.98 7.22
N PRO A 110 2.31 -18.81 6.62
CA PRO A 110 1.76 -17.59 7.23
C PRO A 110 0.29 -17.75 7.69
N PRO A 111 -0.29 -16.80 8.45
CA PRO A 111 -1.71 -16.80 8.78
C PRO A 111 -2.59 -16.81 7.53
N PRO A 112 -3.76 -17.48 7.57
CA PRO A 112 -4.72 -17.43 6.48
C PRO A 112 -5.16 -15.97 6.24
N LEU A 113 -5.27 -15.60 4.96
CA LEU A 113 -5.76 -14.29 4.56
C LEU A 113 -7.18 -14.09 5.08
N THR A 114 -7.38 -13.06 5.91
CA THR A 114 -8.70 -12.69 6.43
C THR A 114 -9.30 -11.57 5.59
N THR A 115 -10.62 -11.48 5.56
CA THR A 115 -11.34 -10.36 4.92
C THR A 115 -10.92 -9.02 5.53
N LYS A 116 -10.72 -8.95 6.85
CA LYS A 116 -10.20 -7.75 7.55
C LYS A 116 -8.80 -7.37 7.06
N SER A 117 -7.88 -8.32 6.90
CA SER A 117 -6.51 -8.02 6.42
C SER A 117 -6.52 -7.57 4.97
N LEU A 118 -7.33 -8.19 4.12
CA LEU A 118 -7.51 -7.77 2.72
C LEU A 118 -8.12 -6.37 2.64
N GLN A 119 -9.16 -6.09 3.42
CA GLN A 119 -9.77 -4.77 3.48
C GLN A 119 -8.75 -3.70 3.90
N LYS A 120 -7.93 -3.97 4.91
CA LYS A 120 -6.88 -3.05 5.36
C LYS A 120 -5.81 -2.81 4.29
N GLN A 121 -5.48 -3.82 3.49
CA GLN A 121 -4.51 -3.71 2.39
C GLN A 121 -5.08 -2.94 1.18
N ILE A 122 -6.36 -3.13 0.88
CA ILE A 122 -7.02 -2.54 -0.30
C ILE A 122 -7.46 -1.10 -0.03
N GLN A 123 -7.69 -0.71 1.23
CA GLN A 123 -8.24 0.61 1.55
C GLN A 123 -7.42 1.81 1.04
N PRO A 124 -6.08 1.82 1.11
CA PRO A 124 -5.28 2.90 0.53
C PRO A 124 -5.40 3.00 -0.99
N LEU A 125 -5.50 1.86 -1.67
CA LEU A 125 -5.68 1.81 -3.13
C LEU A 125 -7.05 2.36 -3.53
N LEU A 126 -8.09 2.03 -2.75
CA LEU A 126 -9.42 2.59 -2.94
C LEU A 126 -9.43 4.10 -2.73
N SER A 127 -8.83 4.64 -1.67
CA SER A 127 -8.83 6.10 -1.48
C SER A 127 -8.21 6.85 -2.66
N ILE A 128 -7.10 6.34 -3.22
CA ILE A 128 -6.45 6.93 -4.40
C ILE A 128 -7.38 6.87 -5.62
N ALA A 129 -7.99 5.72 -5.88
CA ALA A 129 -8.90 5.55 -7.01
C ALA A 129 -10.14 6.45 -6.90
N TRP A 130 -10.66 6.65 -5.69
CA TRP A 130 -11.80 7.54 -5.43
C TRP A 130 -11.46 9.01 -5.63
N GLU A 131 -10.28 9.46 -5.18
CA GLU A 131 -9.80 10.83 -5.42
C GLU A 131 -9.58 11.10 -6.91
N GLN A 132 -8.96 10.16 -7.62
CA GLN A 132 -8.78 10.25 -9.07
C GLN A 132 -10.12 10.34 -9.79
N ARG A 133 -11.09 9.49 -9.44
CA ARG A 133 -12.44 9.55 -10.01
C ARG A 133 -13.10 10.90 -9.76
N LYS A 134 -13.02 11.44 -8.54
CA LYS A 134 -13.59 12.74 -8.20
C LYS A 134 -12.96 13.86 -9.02
N SER A 135 -11.63 13.85 -9.15
CA SER A 135 -10.90 14.80 -9.98
C SER A 135 -11.33 14.72 -11.45
N TRP A 136 -11.47 13.51 -12.00
CA TRP A 136 -11.92 13.30 -13.37
C TRP A 136 -13.33 13.83 -13.59
N THR A 137 -14.28 13.52 -12.68
CA THR A 137 -15.65 14.04 -12.77
C THR A 137 -15.65 15.57 -12.81
N GLN A 138 -14.89 16.22 -11.92
CA GLN A 138 -14.77 17.68 -11.88
C GLN A 138 -14.20 18.26 -13.19
N THR A 139 -13.17 17.63 -13.75
CA THR A 139 -12.59 18.04 -15.04
C THR A 139 -13.60 17.88 -16.18
N THR A 140 -14.32 16.75 -16.24
CA THR A 140 -15.32 16.51 -17.29
C THR A 140 -16.50 17.48 -17.21
N GLU A 141 -16.99 17.78 -16.01
CA GLU A 141 -18.07 18.75 -15.80
C GLU A 141 -17.62 20.16 -16.22
N PHE A 142 -16.40 20.56 -15.82
CA PHE A 142 -15.82 21.84 -16.24
C PHE A 142 -15.70 21.95 -17.76
N LEU A 143 -15.14 20.93 -18.43
CA LEU A 143 -14.98 20.93 -19.88
C LEU A 143 -16.32 20.95 -20.60
N THR A 144 -17.31 20.18 -20.13
CA THR A 144 -18.66 20.16 -20.71
C THR A 144 -19.30 21.55 -20.62
N LYS A 145 -19.20 22.21 -19.46
CA LYS A 145 -19.71 23.56 -19.24
C LYS A 145 -19.03 24.58 -20.15
N LYS A 146 -17.69 24.52 -20.29
CA LYS A 146 -16.95 25.42 -21.18
C LYS A 146 -17.31 25.18 -22.65
N GLN A 147 -17.48 23.92 -23.06
CA GLN A 147 -17.90 23.58 -24.41
C GLN A 147 -19.31 24.09 -24.73
N GLU A 148 -20.23 24.05 -23.77
CA GLU A 148 -21.57 24.61 -23.93
C GLU A 148 -21.55 26.14 -24.04
N GLN A 149 -20.75 26.83 -23.22
CA GLN A 149 -20.52 28.28 -23.34
C GLN A 149 -19.97 28.67 -24.71
N LEU A 150 -19.04 27.86 -25.26
CA LEU A 150 -18.46 28.11 -26.56
C LEU A 150 -19.49 27.93 -27.69
N ARG A 151 -20.35 26.90 -27.60
CA ARG A 151 -21.48 26.71 -28.54
C ARG A 151 -22.49 27.86 -28.46
N GLU A 152 -22.77 28.41 -27.28
CA GLU A 152 -23.64 29.59 -27.16
C GLU A 152 -23.03 30.81 -27.86
N LEU A 153 -21.73 31.05 -27.68
CA LEU A 153 -21.03 32.14 -28.37
C LEU A 153 -21.05 31.98 -29.89
N GLU A 154 -20.84 30.77 -30.40
CA GLU A 154 -20.95 30.45 -31.84
C GLU A 154 -22.36 30.74 -32.38
N ARG A 155 -23.42 30.47 -31.61
CA ARG A 155 -24.79 30.82 -32.00
C ARG A 155 -24.99 32.32 -32.10
N TYR A 156 -24.43 33.09 -31.17
CA TYR A 156 -24.56 34.54 -31.15
C TYR A 156 -23.61 35.26 -32.11
N GLN A 157 -22.57 34.59 -32.64
CA GLN A 157 -21.67 35.15 -33.65
C GLN A 157 -22.42 35.68 -34.89
N LYS A 158 -23.57 35.08 -35.23
CA LYS A 158 -24.43 35.52 -36.34
C LYS A 158 -25.17 36.84 -36.08
N TYR A 159 -25.18 37.31 -34.82
CA TYR A 159 -25.92 38.49 -34.37
C TYR A 159 -25.03 39.38 -33.47
N PRO A 160 -24.24 40.29 -34.05
CA PRO A 160 -23.19 41.04 -33.34
C PRO A 160 -23.68 41.81 -32.11
N SER A 161 -24.86 42.43 -32.18
CA SER A 161 -25.46 43.15 -31.06
C SER A 161 -25.87 42.23 -29.90
N LEU A 162 -26.34 41.03 -30.23
CA LEU A 162 -26.77 40.03 -29.26
C LEU A 162 -25.58 39.31 -28.62
N LEU A 163 -24.51 39.10 -29.39
CA LEU A 163 -23.21 38.65 -28.89
C LEU A 163 -22.63 39.66 -27.89
N GLN A 164 -22.63 40.95 -28.22
CA GLN A 164 -22.14 42.00 -27.32
C GLN A 164 -22.95 42.02 -26.02
N ALA A 165 -24.29 42.01 -26.09
CA ALA A 165 -25.15 41.96 -24.91
C ALA A 165 -24.93 40.70 -24.06
N TYR A 166 -24.71 39.54 -24.70
CA TYR A 166 -24.39 38.30 -24.00
C TYR A 166 -23.03 38.37 -23.30
N LEU A 167 -22.01 38.91 -23.98
CA LEU A 167 -20.68 39.11 -23.40
C LEU A 167 -20.72 40.09 -22.23
N ASP A 168 -21.46 41.19 -22.36
CA ASP A 168 -21.65 42.18 -21.29
C ASP A 168 -22.39 41.57 -20.09
N LEU A 169 -23.43 40.76 -20.34
CA LEU A 169 -24.17 40.05 -19.29
C LEU A 169 -23.30 39.03 -18.57
N LYS A 170 -22.52 38.21 -19.32
CA LYS A 170 -21.59 37.26 -18.71
C LYS A 170 -20.50 37.99 -17.94
N ALA A 171 -19.96 39.08 -18.48
CA ALA A 171 -18.98 39.92 -17.80
C ALA A 171 -19.56 40.50 -16.50
N PHE A 172 -20.82 40.93 -16.48
CA PHE A 172 -21.51 41.40 -15.28
C PHE A 172 -21.67 40.32 -14.21
N TYR A 173 -22.14 39.11 -14.57
CA TYR A 173 -22.25 38.02 -13.59
C TYR A 173 -20.88 37.58 -13.05
N TYR A 174 -19.86 37.58 -13.92
CA TYR A 174 -18.50 37.28 -13.52
C TYR A 174 -17.94 38.33 -12.56
N SER A 175 -18.11 39.63 -12.83
CA SER A 175 -17.64 40.70 -11.94
C SER A 175 -18.34 40.68 -10.58
N ASN A 176 -19.59 40.25 -10.52
CA ASN A 176 -20.35 40.13 -9.26
C ASN A 176 -19.87 38.97 -8.37
N GLU A 177 -19.50 37.82 -8.95
CA GLU A 177 -18.79 36.74 -8.23
C GLU A 177 -17.37 37.19 -7.80
N TYR A 178 -16.73 38.06 -8.58
CA TYR A 178 -15.37 38.58 -8.37
C TYR A 178 -15.24 39.76 -7.40
N TYR A 179 -16.30 40.53 -7.16
CA TYR A 179 -16.31 41.56 -6.12
C TYR A 179 -16.03 40.96 -4.72
N LYS A 180 -16.33 39.66 -4.53
CA LYS A 180 -15.95 38.90 -3.33
C LYS A 180 -14.45 38.56 -3.27
N GLN A 181 -13.71 38.62 -4.39
CA GLN A 181 -12.28 38.25 -4.51
C GLN A 181 -11.34 39.43 -4.85
N LYS A 182 -11.82 40.69 -4.91
CA LYS A 182 -11.02 41.92 -5.11
C LYS A 182 -10.09 41.92 -6.35
N LEU A 183 -10.62 41.62 -7.54
CA LEU A 183 -9.90 41.85 -8.80
C LEU A 183 -10.58 42.93 -9.63
N VAL A 184 -9.77 43.83 -10.21
CA VAL A 184 -10.20 45.00 -11.00
C VAL A 184 -10.73 44.53 -12.35
N TRP A 185 -11.92 44.98 -12.72
CA TRP A 185 -12.57 44.70 -14.01
C TRP A 185 -12.34 45.87 -14.97
N ASP A 186 -11.94 45.58 -16.21
CA ASP A 186 -11.59 46.59 -17.22
C ASP A 186 -12.30 46.36 -18.58
N GLY A 187 -13.37 45.56 -18.60
CA GLY A 187 -14.23 45.38 -19.78
C GLY A 187 -14.32 43.94 -20.34
N PRO A 188 -15.06 43.73 -21.45
CA PRO A 188 -15.30 42.43 -22.06
C PRO A 188 -14.03 41.71 -22.57
N THR A 189 -13.01 42.48 -22.97
CA THR A 189 -11.70 41.98 -23.38
C THR A 189 -11.00 41.22 -22.25
N THR A 190 -11.07 41.72 -21.02
CA THR A 190 -10.48 41.05 -19.84
C THR A 190 -11.13 39.69 -19.55
N PHE A 191 -12.42 39.52 -19.87
CA PHE A 191 -13.12 38.24 -19.75
C PHE A 191 -12.63 37.22 -20.78
N LEU A 192 -12.47 37.65 -22.04
CA LEU A 192 -11.99 36.79 -23.12
C LEU A 192 -10.53 36.37 -22.91
N GLU A 193 -9.65 37.30 -22.52
CA GLU A 193 -8.25 37.02 -22.19
C GLU A 193 -8.11 36.00 -21.07
N LYS A 194 -8.99 36.07 -20.06
CA LYS A 194 -8.98 35.14 -18.94
C LYS A 194 -9.50 33.75 -19.31
N ILE A 195 -10.55 33.67 -20.15
CA ILE A 195 -10.98 32.38 -20.70
C ILE A 195 -9.86 31.75 -21.52
N ALA A 196 -9.14 32.54 -22.33
CA ALA A 196 -8.00 32.06 -23.09
C ALA A 196 -6.89 31.52 -22.17
N SER A 197 -6.56 32.23 -21.09
CA SER A 197 -5.58 31.78 -20.10
C SER A 197 -6.01 30.50 -19.36
N GLU A 198 -7.27 30.39 -18.93
CA GLU A 198 -7.81 29.18 -18.30
C GLU A 198 -7.76 27.97 -19.27
N LEU A 199 -8.05 28.21 -20.55
CA LEU A 199 -7.96 27.18 -21.59
C LEU A 199 -6.51 26.75 -21.84
N GLU A 200 -5.57 27.70 -21.88
CA GLU A 200 -4.15 27.40 -22.06
C GLU A 200 -3.60 26.54 -20.90
N ASP A 201 -3.94 26.90 -19.65
CA ASP A 201 -3.57 26.10 -18.47
C ASP A 201 -4.18 24.69 -18.52
N THR A 202 -5.43 24.59 -18.98
CA THR A 202 -6.12 23.32 -19.15
C THR A 202 -5.46 22.47 -20.23
N GLU A 203 -5.06 23.07 -21.36
CA GLU A 203 -4.35 22.39 -22.45
C GLU A 203 -2.98 21.87 -21.97
N ARG A 204 -2.23 22.66 -21.21
CA ARG A 204 -0.96 22.24 -20.60
C ARG A 204 -1.16 21.04 -19.68
N ARG A 205 -2.20 21.05 -18.85
CA ARG A 205 -2.55 19.92 -17.96
C ARG A 205 -2.93 18.67 -18.75
N ILE A 206 -3.71 18.80 -19.82
CA ILE A 206 -4.07 17.68 -20.70
C ILE A 206 -2.81 17.08 -21.34
N LYS A 207 -1.90 17.91 -21.85
CA LYS A 207 -0.62 17.45 -22.42
C LYS A 207 0.24 16.71 -21.38
N ALA A 208 0.28 17.20 -20.14
CA ALA A 208 0.98 16.53 -19.05
C ALA A 208 0.37 15.16 -18.72
N ILE A 209 -0.96 15.06 -18.64
CA ILE A 209 -1.67 13.80 -18.44
C ILE A 209 -1.37 12.82 -19.58
N GLN A 210 -1.42 13.26 -20.84
CA GLN A 210 -1.10 12.43 -21.99
C GLN A 210 0.35 11.92 -21.98
N ALA A 211 1.31 12.75 -21.56
CA ALA A 211 2.69 12.32 -21.40
C ALA A 211 2.84 11.27 -20.29
N GLN A 212 2.12 11.45 -19.17
CA GLN A 212 2.08 10.50 -18.07
C GLN A 212 1.42 9.18 -18.49
N ASP A 213 0.35 9.21 -19.28
CA ASP A 213 -0.30 8.01 -19.81
C ASP A 213 0.61 7.21 -20.74
N LYS A 214 1.41 7.88 -21.58
CA LYS A 214 2.44 7.21 -22.40
C LYS A 214 3.50 6.53 -21.53
N ALA A 215 3.94 7.20 -20.46
CA ALA A 215 4.88 6.60 -19.50
C ALA A 215 4.26 5.38 -18.79
N ASN A 216 3.00 5.48 -18.38
CA ASN A 216 2.26 4.38 -17.75
C ASN A 216 2.05 3.20 -18.70
N GLN A 217 1.78 3.45 -19.99
CA GLN A 217 1.73 2.39 -21.01
C GLN A 217 3.08 1.67 -21.12
N ARG A 218 4.19 2.42 -21.13
CA ARG A 218 5.53 1.83 -21.17
C ARG A 218 5.84 1.00 -19.92
N ILE A 219 5.38 1.44 -18.74
CA ILE A 219 5.49 0.66 -17.50
C ILE A 219 4.73 -0.66 -17.63
N ARG A 220 3.48 -0.65 -18.12
CA ARG A 220 2.70 -1.89 -18.34
C ARG A 220 3.38 -2.87 -19.29
N GLU A 221 3.99 -2.36 -20.37
CA GLU A 221 4.77 -3.19 -21.30
C GLU A 221 5.99 -3.83 -20.62
N LEU A 222 6.66 -3.09 -19.73
CA LEU A 222 7.80 -3.61 -18.97
C LEU A 222 7.36 -4.63 -17.92
N GLU A 223 6.26 -4.39 -17.22
CA GLU A 223 5.67 -5.33 -16.26
C GLU A 223 5.30 -6.66 -16.93
N GLN A 224 4.71 -6.62 -18.13
CA GLN A 224 4.43 -7.83 -18.90
C GLN A 224 5.71 -8.59 -19.26
N LYS A 225 6.75 -7.88 -19.72
CA LYS A 225 8.05 -8.50 -20.02
C LYS A 225 8.70 -9.13 -18.80
N ILE A 226 8.59 -8.51 -17.64
CA ILE A 226 9.10 -9.07 -16.37
C ILE A 226 8.35 -10.35 -16.02
N SER A 227 7.02 -10.34 -16.09
CA SER A 227 6.19 -11.52 -15.83
C SER A 227 6.55 -12.70 -16.77
N ASP A 228 6.73 -12.42 -18.06
CA ASP A 228 7.13 -13.43 -19.03
C ASP A 228 8.53 -14.00 -18.72
N LEU A 229 9.47 -13.15 -18.29
CA LEU A 229 10.82 -13.57 -17.87
C LEU A 229 10.79 -14.41 -16.57
N GLU A 230 9.97 -14.04 -15.60
CA GLU A 230 9.80 -14.80 -14.36
C GLU A 230 9.27 -16.20 -14.65
N LYS A 231 8.27 -16.31 -15.55
CA LYS A 231 7.76 -17.60 -16.00
C LYS A 231 8.84 -18.42 -16.71
N GLN A 232 9.65 -17.80 -17.57
CA GLN A 232 10.79 -18.49 -18.19
C GLN A 232 11.80 -19.01 -17.17
N ASN A 233 12.08 -18.25 -16.11
CA ASN A 233 13.00 -18.67 -15.06
C ASN A 233 12.42 -19.83 -14.24
N GLN A 234 11.14 -19.79 -13.88
CA GLN A 234 10.46 -20.91 -13.20
C GLN A 234 10.50 -22.19 -14.04
N ASP A 235 10.25 -22.06 -15.34
CA ASP A 235 10.36 -23.15 -16.31
C ASP A 235 11.78 -23.75 -16.35
N LEU A 236 12.82 -22.92 -16.32
CA LEU A 236 14.22 -23.37 -16.30
C LEU A 236 14.57 -24.06 -14.98
N ASP A 237 14.13 -23.52 -13.85
CA ASP A 237 14.32 -24.12 -12.53
C ASP A 237 13.63 -25.50 -12.44
N TYR A 238 12.43 -25.64 -13.01
CA TYR A 238 11.75 -26.94 -13.11
C TYR A 238 12.55 -27.95 -13.95
N LEU A 239 13.10 -27.51 -15.09
CA LEU A 239 13.91 -28.38 -15.94
C LEU A 239 15.23 -28.80 -15.27
N LEU A 240 15.87 -27.89 -14.54
CA LEU A 240 17.08 -28.16 -13.76
C LEU A 240 16.81 -29.16 -12.63
N THR A 241 15.72 -28.98 -11.90
CA THR A 241 15.33 -29.86 -10.77
C THR A 241 14.80 -31.22 -11.21
N SER A 242 14.21 -31.32 -12.41
CA SER A 242 13.72 -32.59 -12.99
C SER A 242 14.80 -33.39 -13.76
N GLY A 243 16.03 -32.89 -13.83
CA GLY A 243 17.16 -33.59 -14.48
C GLY A 243 17.06 -33.64 -16.01
N LYS A 244 16.20 -32.84 -16.62
CA LYS A 244 15.94 -32.83 -18.08
C LYS A 244 16.96 -31.98 -18.85
N ASN A 245 18.24 -32.27 -18.67
CA ASN A 245 19.35 -31.48 -19.20
C ASN A 245 19.31 -31.29 -20.74
N SER A 246 18.76 -32.24 -21.51
CA SER A 246 18.61 -32.08 -22.96
C SER A 246 17.60 -31.00 -23.37
N GLU A 247 16.55 -30.78 -22.58
CA GLU A 247 15.55 -29.73 -22.83
C GLU A 247 16.11 -28.35 -22.46
N ILE A 248 16.95 -28.26 -21.43
CA ILE A 248 17.67 -27.05 -21.05
C ILE A 248 18.63 -26.62 -22.16
N ILE A 249 19.43 -27.57 -22.67
CA ILE A 249 20.38 -27.30 -23.77
C ILE A 249 19.64 -26.80 -25.02
N LYS A 250 18.50 -27.40 -25.38
CA LYS A 250 17.66 -26.92 -26.50
C LYS A 250 17.14 -25.50 -26.27
N LYS A 251 16.58 -25.20 -25.09
CA LYS A 251 16.08 -23.85 -24.75
C LYS A 251 17.20 -22.80 -24.80
N LEU A 252 18.40 -23.12 -24.31
CA LEU A 252 19.55 -22.23 -24.35
C LEU A 252 20.04 -21.99 -25.79
N GLN A 253 20.10 -23.03 -26.62
CA GLN A 253 20.49 -22.91 -28.03
C GLN A 253 19.53 -22.01 -28.81
N THR A 254 18.21 -22.14 -28.62
CA THR A 254 17.22 -21.25 -29.24
C THR A 254 17.40 -19.80 -28.80
N LYS A 255 17.65 -19.56 -27.50
CA LYS A 255 17.85 -18.21 -26.96
C LYS A 255 19.13 -17.55 -27.48
N ILE A 256 20.21 -18.33 -27.67
CA ILE A 256 21.45 -17.86 -28.32
C ILE A 256 21.19 -17.47 -29.77
N GLN A 257 20.41 -18.25 -30.52
CA GLN A 257 20.06 -17.92 -31.91
C GLN A 257 19.22 -16.63 -32.01
N GLU A 258 18.25 -16.43 -31.11
CA GLU A 258 17.45 -15.21 -31.06
C GLU A 258 18.29 -13.97 -30.71
N LEU A 259 19.24 -14.11 -29.78
CA LEU A 259 20.15 -13.02 -29.40
C LEU A 259 21.09 -12.65 -30.55
N ASN A 260 21.69 -13.63 -31.22
CA ASN A 260 22.55 -13.38 -32.37
C ASN A 260 21.79 -12.64 -33.48
N LYS A 261 20.54 -13.06 -33.77
CA LYS A 261 19.69 -12.39 -34.75
C LYS A 261 19.40 -10.93 -34.37
N LYS A 262 19.14 -10.63 -33.10
CA LYS A 262 18.95 -9.25 -32.62
C LYS A 262 20.23 -8.43 -32.71
N THR A 263 21.38 -9.01 -32.42
CA THR A 263 22.68 -8.33 -32.59
C THR A 263 22.91 -7.96 -34.05
N ASP A 264 22.63 -8.86 -34.99
CA ASP A 264 22.74 -8.60 -36.43
C ASP A 264 21.79 -7.50 -36.92
N GLU A 265 20.59 -7.41 -36.33
CA GLU A 265 19.61 -6.35 -36.63
C GLU A 265 20.11 -4.99 -36.11
N ILE A 266 20.66 -4.94 -34.89
CA ILE A 266 21.24 -3.73 -34.30
C ILE A 266 22.48 -3.27 -35.09
N GLU A 267 23.37 -4.19 -35.48
CA GLU A 267 24.54 -3.85 -36.29
C GLU A 267 24.18 -3.27 -37.66
N LYS A 268 23.05 -3.68 -38.24
CA LYS A 268 22.53 -3.10 -39.49
C LYS A 268 21.94 -1.70 -39.28
N GLU A 269 21.25 -1.46 -38.17
CA GLU A 269 20.69 -0.14 -37.84
C GLU A 269 21.78 0.88 -37.49
N VAL A 270 22.89 0.46 -36.87
CA VAL A 270 24.01 1.36 -36.50
C VAL A 270 24.90 1.73 -37.69
N ASN A 271 24.94 0.90 -38.75
CA ASN A 271 25.75 1.13 -39.94
C ASN A 271 24.98 1.78 -41.11
N GLN A 272 23.76 2.28 -40.88
CA GLN A 272 22.96 3.10 -41.80
C GLN A 272 22.98 4.57 -41.37
#